data_AF-X0UJN4-F1
#
_entry.id   AF-X0UJN4-F1
#
_cell.length_a   1.000
_cell.length_b   1.000
_cell.length_c   1.000
_cell.angle_alpha   90.00
_cell.angle_beta   90.00
_cell.angle_gamma   90.00
#
_symmetry.space_group_name_H-M   'P 1'
#
loop_
_entity.id
_entity.type
_entity.pdbx_description
1 polymer ?
#
loop_
_entity_poly.entity_id
_entity_poly.type
_entity_poly.pdbx_seq_one_letter_code
_entity_poly.pdbx_strand_id
1 'polypeptide(L)'
;SPGTLVAKTPREASGTQDITGGLPRVTEIFEARKPKDPAVIAEIDGIVEIQAEKKRGKRSIIVRSESGIEREHLVTHNKHLRVHSGDMVRAGDSLVDGPLVPHDILRISGEEAVQQYLTREIQNVYRSQRVEINDKHIEIIVSQMLRKVHIESPGDTSLLPGSVLDKLDFRVANNEISKCLKIAEQGDTAYEVDSLIPKDVLDQANAQIEADGGTSAKGSKPKMASATTQLLGITKASVQSQSFISAASFQETTKVLTEAALSGKIDRLVGLKENVI
;
A
#
# COMPACT_ATOMS: atom_id res chain seq x y z
N SER A 1 -21.87 36.05 -18.54
CA SER A 1 -23.22 36.42 -18.07
C SER A 1 -23.66 35.43 -16.99
N PRO A 2 -24.55 35.80 -16.05
CA PRO A 2 -25.19 34.81 -15.19
C PRO A 2 -25.78 33.68 -16.05
N GLY A 3 -25.42 32.42 -15.77
CA GLY A 3 -25.84 31.26 -16.54
C GLY A 3 -24.94 30.87 -17.73
N THR A 4 -23.73 31.43 -17.86
CA THR A 4 -22.77 30.96 -18.88
C THR A 4 -22.33 29.53 -18.58
N LEU A 5 -22.52 28.63 -19.55
CA LEU A 5 -22.08 27.24 -19.48
C LEU A 5 -20.53 27.20 -19.46
N VAL A 6 -19.94 26.80 -18.33
CA VAL A 6 -18.48 26.76 -18.16
C VAL A 6 -17.87 25.45 -18.67
N ALA A 7 -18.63 24.35 -18.60
CA ALA A 7 -18.22 23.04 -19.12
C ALA A 7 -19.46 22.21 -19.48
N LYS A 8 -19.30 21.32 -20.48
CA LYS A 8 -20.30 20.33 -20.85
C LYS A 8 -19.63 18.97 -20.84
N THR A 9 -20.00 18.09 -19.92
CA THR A 9 -19.66 16.67 -20.04
C THR A 9 -20.59 16.08 -21.08
N PRO A 10 -20.11 15.56 -22.22
CA PRO A 10 -20.97 14.83 -23.13
C PRO A 10 -21.50 13.61 -22.39
N ARG A 11 -22.77 13.65 -21.98
CA ARG A 11 -23.54 12.44 -21.75
C ARG A 11 -23.78 11.87 -23.13
N GLU A 12 -22.80 11.16 -23.68
CA GLU A 12 -23.13 10.18 -24.69
C GLU A 12 -24.15 9.26 -24.02
N ALA A 13 -25.38 9.29 -24.53
CA ALA A 13 -26.21 8.11 -24.46
C ALA A 13 -25.44 7.07 -25.27
N SER A 14 -24.48 6.41 -24.62
CA SER A 14 -23.74 5.32 -25.23
C SER A 14 -24.79 4.28 -25.55
N GLY A 15 -25.22 4.25 -26.81
CA GLY A 15 -25.72 3.02 -27.40
C GLY A 15 -24.70 1.97 -27.07
N THR A 16 -25.15 0.92 -26.38
CA THR A 16 -24.47 -0.37 -26.18
C THR A 16 -22.96 -0.31 -26.42
N GLN A 17 -22.21 0.29 -25.48
CA GLN A 17 -20.80 -0.05 -25.36
C GLN A 17 -20.78 -1.54 -25.05
N ASP A 18 -20.08 -2.28 -25.90
CA ASP A 18 -20.01 -3.72 -26.00
C ASP A 18 -20.16 -4.44 -24.63
N ILE A 19 -21.31 -5.10 -24.45
CA ILE A 19 -21.72 -5.79 -23.20
C ILE A 19 -20.68 -6.87 -22.81
N THR A 20 -19.85 -7.30 -23.76
CA THR A 20 -18.82 -8.33 -23.58
C THR A 20 -17.53 -7.82 -22.91
N GLY A 21 -17.31 -6.50 -22.84
CA GLY A 21 -16.05 -5.91 -22.33
C GLY A 21 -16.02 -5.55 -20.85
N GLY A 22 -17.18 -5.46 -20.19
CA GLY A 22 -17.26 -4.91 -18.82
C GLY A 22 -16.74 -5.84 -17.74
N LEU A 23 -17.12 -7.13 -17.75
CA LEU A 23 -16.63 -8.08 -16.74
C LEU A 23 -15.11 -8.30 -16.80
N PRO A 24 -14.48 -8.48 -18.00
CA PRO A 24 -13.02 -8.54 -18.10
C PRO A 24 -12.32 -7.32 -17.47
N ARG A 25 -12.89 -6.12 -17.66
CA ARG A 25 -12.35 -4.89 -17.08
C ARG A 25 -12.42 -4.90 -15.55
N VAL A 26 -13.52 -5.35 -14.96
CA VAL A 26 -13.65 -5.49 -13.50
C VAL A 26 -12.62 -6.49 -12.97
N THR A 27 -12.44 -7.62 -13.65
CA THR A 27 -11.41 -8.61 -13.30
C THR A 27 -10.00 -8.03 -13.37
N GLU A 28 -9.67 -7.25 -14.41
CA GLU A 28 -8.37 -6.57 -14.51
C GLU A 28 -8.12 -5.63 -13.31
N ILE A 29 -9.14 -4.90 -12.88
CA ILE A 29 -9.06 -3.97 -11.75
C ILE A 29 -8.89 -4.72 -10.43
N PHE A 30 -9.68 -5.76 -10.18
CA PHE A 30 -9.55 -6.58 -8.96
C PHE A 30 -8.25 -7.39 -8.92
N GLU A 31 -7.65 -7.69 -10.06
CA GLU A 31 -6.30 -8.27 -10.11
C GLU A 31 -5.19 -7.23 -10.02
N ALA A 32 -5.52 -5.95 -9.79
CA ALA A 32 -4.59 -4.83 -9.74
C ALA A 32 -3.62 -4.78 -10.93
N ARG A 33 -4.08 -5.20 -12.12
CA ARG A 33 -3.21 -5.32 -13.30
C ARG A 33 -2.83 -3.95 -13.82
N LYS A 34 -1.58 -3.81 -14.28
CA LYS A 34 -1.14 -2.60 -14.98
C LYS A 34 -1.89 -2.50 -16.32
N PRO A 35 -2.57 -1.37 -16.60
CA PRO A 35 -3.21 -1.14 -17.90
C PRO A 35 -2.20 -1.21 -19.05
N LYS A 36 -2.66 -1.59 -20.25
CA LYS A 36 -1.81 -1.69 -21.45
C LYS A 36 -1.18 -0.35 -21.84
N ASP A 37 -1.94 0.73 -21.76
CA ASP A 37 -1.48 2.07 -22.13
C ASP A 37 -1.63 3.06 -20.96
N PRO A 38 -0.82 2.96 -19.90
CA PRO A 38 -1.04 3.69 -18.67
C PRO A 38 -0.69 5.18 -18.79
N ALA A 39 -1.43 6.02 -18.08
CA ALA A 39 -1.02 7.40 -17.81
C ALA A 39 0.22 7.42 -16.91
N VAL A 40 0.98 8.52 -17.03
CA VAL A 40 2.11 8.81 -16.13
C VAL A 40 1.68 9.95 -15.22
N ILE A 41 1.85 9.78 -13.91
CA ILE A 41 1.53 10.78 -12.89
C ILE A 41 2.79 11.44 -12.33
N ALA A 42 2.67 12.69 -11.90
CA ALA A 42 3.72 13.42 -11.22
C ALA A 42 4.03 12.78 -9.87
N GLU A 43 5.32 12.58 -9.56
CA GLU A 43 5.75 11.98 -8.28
C GLU A 43 5.90 13.01 -7.16
N ILE A 44 6.09 14.28 -7.52
CA ILE A 44 6.30 15.39 -6.61
C ILE A 44 5.52 16.61 -7.09
N ASP A 45 5.24 17.53 -6.17
CA ASP A 45 4.74 18.86 -6.49
C ASP A 45 5.84 19.69 -7.15
N GLY A 46 5.51 20.42 -8.20
CA GLY A 46 6.49 21.27 -8.86
C GLY A 46 6.09 21.83 -10.22
N ILE A 47 7.06 22.49 -10.86
CA ILE A 47 6.93 23.04 -12.21
C ILE A 47 7.40 22.00 -13.22
N VAL A 48 6.62 21.84 -14.29
CA VAL A 48 6.90 20.90 -15.37
C VAL A 48 7.88 21.50 -16.38
N GLU A 49 8.90 20.74 -16.73
CA GLU A 49 9.86 21.02 -17.80
C GLU A 49 9.86 19.85 -18.80
N ILE A 50 9.49 20.11 -20.05
CA ILE A 50 9.42 19.07 -21.09
C ILE A 50 10.70 19.12 -21.91
N GLN A 51 11.52 18.08 -21.83
CA GLN A 51 12.76 18.02 -22.61
C GLN A 51 12.48 17.71 -24.09
N ALA A 52 13.08 18.50 -24.97
CA ALA A 52 13.02 18.29 -26.42
C ALA A 52 13.87 17.08 -26.87
N GLU A 53 14.93 16.76 -26.12
CA GLU A 53 15.81 15.64 -26.43
C GLU A 53 15.16 14.30 -26.07
N LYS A 54 15.18 13.38 -27.05
CA LYS A 54 14.61 12.04 -26.88
C LYS A 54 15.65 11.12 -26.23
N LYS A 55 15.46 10.78 -24.96
CA LYS A 55 16.22 9.68 -24.35
C LYS A 55 15.62 8.35 -24.78
N ARG A 56 16.38 7.54 -25.53
CA ARG A 56 15.97 6.18 -25.97
C ARG A 56 14.60 6.12 -26.65
N GLY A 57 14.28 7.12 -27.48
CA GLY A 57 13.01 7.20 -28.21
C GLY A 57 11.79 7.60 -27.35
N LYS A 58 11.97 7.88 -26.05
CA LYS A 58 10.94 8.39 -25.15
C LYS A 58 11.14 9.89 -24.91
N ARG A 59 10.04 10.61 -24.68
CA ARG A 59 10.06 12.01 -24.20
C ARG A 59 10.30 12.01 -22.70
N SER A 60 11.07 12.96 -22.21
CA SER A 60 11.32 13.13 -20.79
C SER A 60 10.60 14.37 -20.26
N ILE A 61 9.85 14.20 -19.18
CA ILE A 61 9.18 15.28 -18.47
C ILE A 61 9.83 15.35 -17.09
N ILE A 62 10.46 16.47 -16.77
CA ILE A 62 11.06 16.70 -15.46
C ILE A 62 10.09 17.56 -14.66
N VAL A 63 9.79 17.15 -13.44
CA VAL A 63 9.06 17.98 -12.47
C VAL A 63 10.07 18.46 -11.44
N ARG A 64 10.18 19.79 -11.28
CA ARG A 64 11.10 20.43 -10.32
C ARG A 64 10.30 21.02 -9.16
N SER A 65 10.57 20.54 -7.97
CA SER A 65 10.04 21.08 -6.72
C SER A 65 10.70 22.42 -6.37
N GLU A 66 10.00 23.27 -5.64
CA GLU A 66 10.56 24.50 -5.03
C GLU A 66 11.75 24.21 -4.11
N SER A 67 11.83 22.99 -3.55
CA SER A 67 12.93 22.54 -2.70
C SER A 67 14.22 22.17 -3.49
N GLY A 68 14.17 22.22 -4.82
CA GLY A 68 15.28 21.82 -5.70
C GLY A 68 15.33 20.32 -6.02
N ILE A 69 14.39 19.52 -5.51
CA ILE A 69 14.25 18.10 -5.89
C ILE A 69 13.67 18.00 -7.30
N GLU A 70 14.31 17.22 -8.16
CA GLU A 70 13.84 16.93 -9.52
C GLU A 70 13.45 15.46 -9.66
N ARG A 71 12.34 15.20 -10.38
CA ARG A 71 11.92 13.86 -10.76
C ARG A 71 11.72 13.77 -12.26
N GLU A 72 12.39 12.81 -12.88
CA GLU A 72 12.32 12.54 -14.31
C GLU A 72 11.25 11.48 -14.62
N HIS A 73 10.32 11.81 -15.52
CA HIS A 73 9.23 10.96 -15.97
C HIS A 73 9.37 10.63 -17.47
N LEU A 74 9.50 9.34 -17.79
CA LEU A 74 9.64 8.88 -19.17
C LEU A 74 8.28 8.57 -19.80
N VAL A 75 7.99 9.23 -20.92
CA VAL A 75 6.71 9.13 -21.63
C VAL A 75 6.93 8.66 -23.07
N THR A 76 6.06 7.79 -23.58
CA THR A 76 6.09 7.36 -24.98
C THR A 76 5.67 8.52 -25.90
N HIS A 77 6.38 8.70 -27.02
CA HIS A 77 6.24 9.90 -27.85
C HIS A 77 4.86 10.08 -28.52
N ASN A 78 4.08 9.01 -28.65
CA ASN A 78 2.76 9.02 -29.30
C ASN A 78 1.62 9.44 -28.37
N LYS A 79 1.90 9.65 -27.07
CA LYS A 79 0.84 10.03 -26.13
C LYS A 79 0.60 11.53 -26.11
N HIS A 80 -0.67 11.88 -25.89
CA HIS A 80 -1.09 13.25 -25.68
C HIS A 80 -0.74 13.70 -24.25
N LEU A 81 -0.01 14.81 -24.17
CA LEU A 81 0.38 15.44 -22.92
C LEU A 81 -0.80 16.28 -22.41
N ARG A 82 -1.05 16.21 -21.10
CA ARG A 82 -2.07 17.03 -20.42
C ARG A 82 -1.52 18.34 -19.88
N VAL A 83 -0.20 18.46 -19.86
CA VAL A 83 0.55 19.55 -19.25
C VAL A 83 1.49 20.18 -20.29
N HIS A 84 1.77 21.46 -20.09
CA HIS A 84 2.74 22.24 -20.85
C HIS A 84 3.97 22.55 -20.00
N SER A 85 5.07 22.92 -20.65
CA SER A 85 6.26 23.36 -19.92
C SER A 85 5.95 24.68 -19.21
N GLY A 86 6.25 24.77 -17.92
CA GLY A 86 5.91 25.89 -17.06
C GLY A 86 4.64 25.68 -16.22
N ASP A 87 3.85 24.63 -16.49
CA ASP A 87 2.67 24.32 -15.68
C ASP A 87 3.07 23.85 -14.28
N MET A 88 2.30 24.23 -13.27
CA MET A 88 2.44 23.75 -11.90
C MET A 88 1.54 22.53 -11.69
N VAL A 89 2.14 21.43 -11.25
CA VAL A 89 1.45 20.15 -11.00
C VAL A 89 1.62 19.72 -9.55
N ARG A 90 0.64 18.98 -9.04
CA ARG A 90 0.72 18.30 -7.75
C ARG A 90 1.09 16.83 -7.91
N ALA A 91 1.67 16.23 -6.89
CA ALA A 91 1.93 14.81 -6.79
C ALA A 91 0.62 14.03 -6.98
N GLY A 92 0.63 13.12 -7.96
CA GLY A 92 -0.55 12.36 -8.38
C GLY A 92 -1.26 12.93 -9.61
N ASP A 93 -0.96 14.15 -10.06
CA ASP A 93 -1.55 14.72 -11.27
C ASP A 93 -1.07 13.98 -12.51
N SER A 94 -2.00 13.73 -13.44
CA SER A 94 -1.75 13.03 -14.70
C SER A 94 -1.05 13.96 -15.69
N LEU A 95 0.20 13.64 -16.01
CA LEU A 95 1.02 14.35 -17.00
C LEU A 95 0.60 14.00 -18.44
N VAL A 96 0.01 12.83 -18.61
CA VAL A 96 -0.28 12.21 -19.91
C VAL A 96 -1.62 11.50 -19.86
N ASP A 97 -2.35 11.48 -20.97
CA ASP A 97 -3.60 10.74 -21.09
C ASP A 97 -3.42 9.23 -20.91
N GLY A 98 -4.46 8.61 -20.34
CA GLY A 98 -4.57 7.17 -20.16
C GLY A 98 -5.14 6.77 -18.79
N PRO A 99 -5.46 5.48 -18.60
CA PRO A 99 -5.83 4.93 -17.30
C PRO A 99 -4.67 5.01 -16.30
N LEU A 100 -4.98 5.37 -15.06
CA LEU A 100 -3.98 5.42 -13.99
C LEU A 100 -3.60 4.01 -13.54
N VAL A 101 -2.35 3.85 -13.08
CA VAL A 101 -1.85 2.61 -12.50
C VAL A 101 -2.11 2.63 -11.00
N PRO A 102 -2.89 1.68 -10.43
CA PRO A 102 -3.18 1.65 -9.00
C PRO A 102 -1.93 1.65 -8.11
N HIS A 103 -0.88 0.93 -8.48
CA HIS A 103 0.37 0.89 -7.72
C HIS A 103 1.09 2.24 -7.66
N ASP A 104 1.02 3.04 -8.72
CA ASP A 104 1.62 4.37 -8.74
C ASP A 104 0.81 5.34 -7.86
N ILE A 105 -0.52 5.25 -7.90
CA ILE A 105 -1.41 6.01 -7.00
C ILE A 105 -1.12 5.65 -5.54
N LEU A 106 -0.99 4.37 -5.20
CA LEU A 106 -0.68 3.95 -3.83
C LEU A 106 0.66 4.51 -3.35
N ARG A 107 1.69 4.49 -4.21
CA ARG A 107 3.03 4.98 -3.87
C ARG A 107 3.06 6.50 -3.66
N ILE A 108 2.30 7.25 -4.45
CA ILE A 108 2.40 8.71 -4.51
C ILE A 108 1.32 9.40 -3.66
N SER A 109 0.08 8.93 -3.78
CA SER A 109 -1.11 9.55 -3.16
C SER A 109 -1.66 8.77 -1.96
N GLY A 110 -1.15 7.57 -1.69
CA GLY A 110 -1.50 6.76 -0.52
C GLY A 110 -2.73 5.86 -0.68
N GLU A 111 -3.12 5.21 0.41
CA GLU A 111 -4.17 4.18 0.44
C GLU A 111 -5.55 4.75 0.12
N GLU A 112 -5.90 5.91 0.69
CA GLU A 112 -7.21 6.52 0.50
C GLU A 112 -7.45 6.87 -0.97
N ALA A 113 -6.44 7.46 -1.62
CA ALA A 113 -6.51 7.80 -3.04
C ALA A 113 -6.68 6.57 -3.93
N VAL A 114 -5.97 5.47 -3.63
CA VAL A 114 -6.12 4.23 -4.41
C VAL A 114 -7.47 3.57 -4.17
N GLN A 115 -8.00 3.61 -2.95
CA GLN A 115 -9.33 3.10 -2.63
C GLN A 115 -10.42 3.85 -3.40
N GLN A 116 -10.40 5.18 -3.33
CA GLN A 116 -11.35 6.02 -4.06
C GLN A 116 -11.26 5.79 -5.57
N TYR A 117 -10.04 5.66 -6.11
CA TYR A 117 -9.83 5.35 -7.52
C TYR A 117 -10.44 3.99 -7.91
N LEU A 118 -10.10 2.92 -7.20
CA LEU A 118 -10.57 1.57 -7.50
C LEU A 118 -12.09 1.48 -7.36
N THR A 119 -12.67 2.01 -6.29
CA THR A 119 -14.12 2.03 -6.08
C THR A 119 -14.83 2.77 -7.21
N ARG A 120 -14.34 3.95 -7.60
CA ARG A 120 -14.92 4.72 -8.70
C ARG A 120 -14.83 3.99 -10.03
N GLU A 121 -13.67 3.42 -10.37
CA GLU A 121 -13.49 2.70 -11.63
C GLU A 121 -14.41 1.48 -11.73
N ILE A 122 -14.52 0.69 -10.66
CA ILE A 122 -15.40 -0.48 -10.62
C ILE A 122 -16.87 -0.03 -10.72
N GLN A 123 -17.27 1.01 -9.97
CA GLN A 123 -18.62 1.56 -10.04
C GLN A 123 -18.98 2.06 -11.43
N ASN A 124 -18.05 2.71 -12.14
CA ASN A 124 -18.30 3.19 -13.49
C ASN A 124 -18.63 2.05 -14.45
N VAL A 125 -17.98 0.88 -14.29
CA VAL A 125 -18.27 -0.31 -15.10
C VAL A 125 -19.64 -0.92 -14.76
N TYR A 126 -20.01 -0.99 -13.48
CA TYR A 126 -21.34 -1.49 -13.10
C TYR A 126 -22.46 -0.53 -13.53
N ARG A 127 -22.25 0.78 -13.36
CA ARG A 127 -23.18 1.83 -13.80
C ARG A 127 -23.37 1.82 -15.32
N SER A 128 -22.32 1.57 -16.11
CA SER A 128 -22.46 1.48 -17.57
C SER A 128 -23.32 0.28 -18.00
N GLN A 129 -23.32 -0.79 -17.20
CA GLN A 129 -24.19 -1.96 -17.35
C GLN A 129 -25.56 -1.80 -16.69
N ARG A 130 -25.85 -0.62 -16.11
CA ARG A 130 -27.09 -0.32 -15.36
C ARG A 130 -27.32 -1.25 -14.15
N VAL A 131 -26.23 -1.75 -13.57
CA VAL A 131 -26.27 -2.52 -12.32
C VAL A 131 -25.88 -1.59 -11.17
N GLU A 132 -26.74 -1.51 -10.17
CA GLU A 132 -26.47 -0.74 -8.95
C GLU A 132 -25.83 -1.66 -7.89
N ILE A 133 -24.66 -1.26 -7.41
CA ILE A 133 -23.96 -1.90 -6.29
C ILE A 133 -23.60 -0.83 -5.28
N ASN A 134 -23.70 -1.15 -3.98
CA ASN A 134 -23.28 -0.21 -2.94
C ASN A 134 -21.75 -0.18 -2.83
N ASP A 135 -21.17 1.01 -2.64
CA ASP A 135 -19.71 1.22 -2.49
C ASP A 135 -19.11 0.33 -1.40
N LYS A 136 -19.84 0.07 -0.31
CA LYS A 136 -19.40 -0.77 0.81
C LYS A 136 -18.94 -2.16 0.36
N HIS A 137 -19.59 -2.76 -0.65
CA HIS A 137 -19.19 -4.07 -1.14
C HIS A 137 -17.82 -4.02 -1.82
N ILE A 138 -17.58 -2.98 -2.61
CA ILE A 138 -16.33 -2.79 -3.33
C ILE A 138 -15.22 -2.42 -2.35
N GLU A 139 -15.50 -1.54 -1.39
CA GLU A 139 -14.56 -1.14 -0.34
C GLU A 139 -14.08 -2.32 0.50
N ILE A 140 -14.96 -3.27 0.83
CA ILE A 140 -14.57 -4.50 1.55
C ILE A 140 -13.55 -5.30 0.74
N ILE A 141 -13.75 -5.43 -0.57
CA ILE A 141 -12.82 -6.16 -1.45
C ILE A 141 -11.49 -5.41 -1.56
N VAL A 142 -11.52 -4.09 -1.80
CA VAL A 142 -10.31 -3.27 -1.90
C VAL A 142 -9.52 -3.27 -0.58
N SER A 143 -10.21 -3.33 0.57
CA SER A 143 -9.58 -3.49 1.88
C SER A 143 -8.80 -4.80 1.97
N GLN A 144 -9.30 -5.91 1.41
CA GLN A 144 -8.54 -7.17 1.31
C GLN A 144 -7.34 -7.06 0.37
N MET A 145 -7.45 -6.28 -0.72
CA MET A 145 -6.34 -6.05 -1.65
C MET A 145 -5.18 -5.24 -1.03
N LEU A 146 -5.47 -4.40 -0.02
CA LEU A 146 -4.49 -3.56 0.71
C LEU A 146 -4.08 -4.12 2.07
N ARG A 147 -4.40 -5.38 2.34
CA ARG A 147 -4.24 -5.99 3.65
C ARG A 147 -2.79 -6.35 3.99
N LYS A 148 -1.88 -6.38 3.01
CA LYS A 148 -0.48 -6.77 3.20
C LYS A 148 0.44 -5.56 3.23
N VAL A 149 1.51 -5.66 4.01
CA VAL A 149 2.57 -4.66 4.08
C VAL A 149 3.93 -5.33 3.86
N HIS A 150 4.83 -4.62 3.19
CA HIS A 150 6.20 -5.03 2.94
C HIS A 150 7.12 -4.32 3.93
N ILE A 151 7.90 -5.07 4.70
CA ILE A 151 8.79 -4.51 5.72
C ILE A 151 10.01 -3.89 5.05
N GLU A 152 10.24 -2.61 5.31
CA GLU A 152 11.40 -1.86 4.82
C GLU A 152 12.54 -1.91 5.84
N SER A 153 12.23 -1.58 7.10
CA SER A 153 13.18 -1.64 8.20
C SER A 153 12.55 -2.39 9.37
N PRO A 154 13.23 -3.39 9.95
CA PRO A 154 12.72 -4.13 11.09
C PRO A 154 12.81 -3.36 12.41
N GLY A 155 13.60 -2.28 12.48
CA GLY A 155 13.84 -1.57 13.74
C GLY A 155 14.44 -2.50 14.80
N ASP A 156 13.91 -2.43 16.02
CA ASP A 156 14.21 -3.35 17.13
C ASP A 156 13.15 -4.48 17.24
N THR A 157 12.30 -4.66 16.22
CA THR A 157 11.33 -5.78 16.18
C THR A 157 11.99 -7.08 15.70
N SER A 158 11.32 -8.22 15.91
CA SER A 158 11.75 -9.53 15.39
C SER A 158 11.40 -9.76 13.90
N LEU A 159 10.92 -8.73 13.20
CA LEU A 159 10.48 -8.83 11.81
C LEU A 159 11.67 -8.93 10.84
N LEU A 160 11.44 -9.53 9.67
CA LEU A 160 12.47 -9.68 8.63
C LEU A 160 12.33 -8.60 7.56
N PRO A 161 13.41 -7.86 7.22
CA PRO A 161 13.38 -6.90 6.11
C PRO A 161 13.08 -7.61 4.80
N GLY A 162 12.25 -7.00 3.96
CA GLY A 162 11.81 -7.55 2.68
C GLY A 162 10.68 -8.58 2.78
N SER A 163 10.29 -9.00 3.99
CA SER A 163 9.16 -9.92 4.15
C SER A 163 7.81 -9.19 4.04
N VAL A 164 6.80 -9.94 3.59
CA VAL A 164 5.43 -9.45 3.44
C VAL A 164 4.57 -10.10 4.52
N LEU A 165 3.91 -9.29 5.34
CA LEU A 165 3.00 -9.76 6.39
C LEU A 165 1.64 -9.08 6.34
N ASP A 166 0.72 -9.58 7.15
CA ASP A 166 -0.58 -8.95 7.35
C ASP A 166 -0.44 -7.63 8.11
N LYS A 167 -1.15 -6.60 7.65
CA LYS A 167 -1.14 -5.28 8.28
C LYS A 167 -1.54 -5.31 9.76
N LEU A 168 -2.41 -6.25 10.16
CA LEU A 168 -2.78 -6.42 11.56
C LEU A 168 -1.63 -6.99 12.39
N ASP A 169 -0.96 -8.04 11.92
CA ASP A 169 0.19 -8.63 12.61
C ASP A 169 1.33 -7.62 12.76
N PHE A 170 1.57 -6.83 11.71
CA PHE A 170 2.56 -5.75 11.74
C PHE A 170 2.27 -4.72 12.82
N ARG A 171 0.99 -4.32 12.94
CA ARG A 171 0.56 -3.38 13.99
C ARG A 171 0.72 -4.00 15.38
N VAL A 172 0.39 -5.29 15.54
CA VAL A 172 0.57 -5.99 16.82
C VAL A 172 2.05 -6.00 17.22
N ALA A 173 2.94 -6.41 16.32
CA ALA A 173 4.38 -6.45 16.58
C ALA A 173 4.95 -5.07 16.97
N ASN A 174 4.57 -4.01 16.26
CA ASN A 174 5.00 -2.65 16.60
C ASN A 174 4.40 -2.16 17.92
N ASN A 175 3.13 -2.50 18.21
CA ASN A 175 2.48 -2.14 19.47
C ASN A 175 3.12 -2.85 20.67
N GLU A 176 3.56 -4.10 20.53
CA GLU A 176 4.29 -4.83 21.57
C GLU A 176 5.61 -4.12 21.89
N ILE A 177 6.39 -3.76 20.87
CA ILE A 177 7.66 -3.06 21.05
C ILE A 177 7.46 -1.64 21.60
N SER A 178 6.36 -0.97 21.27
CA SER A 178 6.04 0.36 21.83
C SER A 178 5.86 0.38 23.35
N LYS A 179 5.53 -0.77 23.95
CA LYS A 179 5.39 -0.96 25.41
C LYS A 179 6.71 -1.31 26.09
N CYS A 180 7.74 -1.61 25.31
CA CYS A 180 9.06 -1.93 25.81
C CYS A 180 9.97 -0.68 25.80
N LEU A 181 10.99 -0.72 26.63
CA LEU A 181 12.11 0.20 26.64
C LEU A 181 13.38 -0.58 26.32
N LYS A 182 14.25 0.04 25.54
CA LYS A 182 15.56 -0.50 25.19
C LYS A 182 16.60 0.07 26.16
N ILE A 183 17.27 -0.77 26.92
CA ILE A 183 18.23 -0.30 27.93
C ILE A 183 19.40 0.41 27.26
N ALA A 184 19.59 1.68 27.63
CA ALA A 184 20.74 2.48 27.22
C ALA A 184 21.84 2.46 28.29
N GLU A 185 21.45 2.53 29.57
CA GLU A 185 22.36 2.47 30.71
C GLU A 185 21.89 1.35 31.65
N GLN A 186 22.76 0.38 31.90
CA GLN A 186 22.49 -0.79 32.75
C GLN A 186 22.33 -0.42 34.24
N GLY A 187 23.02 0.61 34.73
CA GLY A 187 23.07 0.92 36.17
C GLY A 187 23.53 -0.30 36.98
N ASP A 188 22.87 -0.54 38.11
CA ASP A 188 23.06 -1.75 38.94
C ASP A 188 22.04 -2.86 38.62
N THR A 189 21.26 -2.74 37.52
CA THR A 189 20.34 -3.80 37.11
C THR A 189 21.08 -4.98 36.49
N ALA A 190 20.51 -6.18 36.64
CA ALA A 190 21.02 -7.39 36.00
C ALA A 190 20.77 -7.44 34.47
N TYR A 191 20.23 -6.37 33.88
CA TYR A 191 19.83 -6.35 32.48
C TYR A 191 20.93 -5.85 31.56
N GLU A 192 21.10 -6.50 30.42
CA GLU A 192 22.12 -6.13 29.45
C GLU A 192 21.73 -4.87 28.65
N VAL A 193 22.74 -4.08 28.28
CA VAL A 193 22.56 -2.94 27.36
C VAL A 193 22.00 -3.45 26.03
N ASP A 194 21.13 -2.67 25.40
CA ASP A 194 20.34 -3.00 24.20
C ASP A 194 19.23 -4.05 24.37
N SER A 195 19.03 -4.61 25.57
CA SER A 195 17.90 -5.52 25.80
C SER A 195 16.56 -4.77 25.84
N LEU A 196 15.53 -5.41 25.29
CA LEU A 196 14.15 -4.92 25.26
C LEU A 196 13.39 -5.44 26.47
N ILE A 197 12.93 -4.52 27.31
CA ILE A 197 12.21 -4.85 28.55
C ILE A 197 10.89 -4.12 28.58
N PRO A 198 9.77 -4.79 28.92
CA PRO A 198 8.50 -4.11 29.15
C PRO A 198 8.66 -2.99 30.18
N LYS A 199 8.08 -1.82 29.91
CA LYS A 199 8.22 -0.65 30.78
C LYS A 199 7.86 -0.96 32.23
N ASP A 200 6.76 -1.68 32.45
CA ASP A 200 6.28 -2.03 33.79
C ASP A 200 7.29 -2.86 34.59
N VAL A 201 8.04 -3.75 33.91
CA VAL A 201 9.06 -4.59 34.53
C VAL A 201 10.30 -3.79 34.87
N LEU A 202 10.72 -2.88 33.97
CA LEU A 202 11.86 -2.00 34.22
C LEU A 202 11.60 -1.04 35.37
N ASP A 203 10.39 -0.47 35.44
CA ASP A 203 9.99 0.46 36.51
C ASP A 203 9.99 -0.25 37.88
N GLN A 204 9.51 -1.50 37.94
CA GLN A 204 9.57 -2.32 39.16
C GLN A 204 11.00 -2.66 39.58
N ALA A 205 11.85 -3.04 38.62
CA ALA A 205 13.25 -3.36 38.90
C ALA A 205 14.03 -2.13 39.39
N ASN A 206 13.78 -0.96 38.78
CA ASN A 206 14.39 0.29 39.19
C ASN A 206 13.93 0.71 40.60
N ALA A 207 12.64 0.58 40.92
CA ALA A 207 12.14 0.89 42.26
C ALA A 207 12.80 0.03 43.36
N GLN A 208 13.06 -1.25 43.07
CA GLN A 208 13.75 -2.14 44.00
C GLN A 208 15.22 -1.71 44.22
N ILE A 209 15.93 -1.39 43.13
CA ILE A 209 17.33 -0.98 43.21
C ILE A 209 17.49 0.38 43.88
N GLU A 210 16.57 1.31 43.64
CA GLU A 210 16.54 2.60 44.33
C GLU A 210 16.27 2.43 45.84
N ALA A 211 15.42 1.47 46.24
CA ALA A 211 15.21 1.14 47.65
C ALA A 211 16.46 0.54 48.31
N ASP A 212 17.24 -0.24 47.54
CA ASP A 212 18.52 -0.80 47.95
C ASP A 212 19.69 0.21 47.85
N GLY A 213 19.42 1.44 47.40
CA GLY A 213 20.39 2.55 47.31
C GLY A 213 21.29 2.54 46.08
N GLY A 214 20.98 1.73 45.07
CA GLY A 214 21.72 1.62 43.81
C GLY A 214 21.28 2.60 42.72
N THR A 215 21.91 2.48 41.55
CA THR A 215 21.65 3.29 40.37
C THR A 215 20.62 2.64 39.45
N SER A 216 19.55 3.37 39.14
CA SER A 216 18.48 2.94 38.22
C SER A 216 18.99 2.77 36.78
N ALA A 217 18.48 1.78 36.06
CA ALA A 217 18.72 1.64 34.63
C ALA A 217 17.89 2.64 33.82
N LYS A 218 18.48 3.20 32.76
CA LYS A 218 17.77 4.11 31.84
C LYS A 218 17.40 3.40 30.55
N GLY A 219 16.11 3.47 30.22
CA GLY A 219 15.55 2.97 28.96
C GLY A 219 15.36 4.08 27.93
N SER A 220 15.75 3.81 26.69
CA SER A 220 15.42 4.60 25.51
C SER A 220 14.22 4.01 24.77
N LYS A 221 13.52 4.82 23.96
CA LYS A 221 12.41 4.32 23.14
C LYS A 221 12.95 3.43 22.02
N PRO A 222 12.42 2.20 21.86
CA PRO A 222 12.86 1.32 20.78
C PRO A 222 12.41 1.86 19.42
N LYS A 223 13.19 1.52 18.39
CA LYS A 223 12.87 1.81 16.99
C LYS A 223 11.83 0.82 16.51
N MET A 224 10.67 1.35 16.11
CA MET A 224 9.63 0.53 15.49
C MET A 224 10.03 0.10 14.08
N ALA A 225 9.41 -0.97 13.59
CA ALA A 225 9.56 -1.36 12.19
C ALA A 225 8.82 -0.38 11.26
N SER A 226 9.39 -0.12 10.09
CA SER A 226 8.76 0.60 8.99
C SER A 226 8.35 -0.38 7.89
N ALA A 227 7.18 -0.14 7.30
CA ALA A 227 6.66 -0.94 6.21
C ALA A 227 5.85 -0.10 5.23
N THR A 228 5.82 -0.51 3.98
CA THR A 228 4.98 0.07 2.94
C THR A 228 3.84 -0.85 2.57
N THR A 229 2.63 -0.29 2.46
CA THR A 229 1.45 -1.05 2.05
C THR A 229 1.62 -1.59 0.64
N GLN A 230 1.19 -2.83 0.44
CA GLN A 230 1.23 -3.51 -0.85
C GLN A 230 -0.20 -3.67 -1.37
N LEU A 231 -0.45 -3.20 -2.58
CA LEU A 231 -1.68 -3.53 -3.30
C LEU A 231 -1.48 -4.86 -4.02
N LEU A 232 -2.30 -5.84 -3.72
CA LEU A 232 -2.30 -7.16 -4.34
C LEU A 232 -3.62 -7.41 -5.07
N GLY A 233 -3.56 -8.10 -6.21
CA GLY A 233 -4.75 -8.64 -6.85
C GLY A 233 -5.46 -9.66 -5.96
N ILE A 234 -6.77 -9.82 -6.10
CA ILE A 234 -7.58 -10.71 -5.25
C ILE A 234 -7.09 -12.17 -5.29
N THR A 235 -6.60 -12.66 -6.42
CA THR A 235 -6.04 -14.02 -6.52
C THR A 235 -4.79 -14.16 -5.64
N LYS A 236 -3.84 -13.21 -5.76
CA LYS A 236 -2.60 -13.23 -4.98
C LYS A 236 -2.87 -12.98 -3.49
N ALA A 237 -3.78 -12.08 -3.16
CA ALA A 237 -4.19 -11.81 -1.77
C ALA A 237 -4.81 -13.06 -1.11
N SER A 238 -5.63 -13.81 -1.85
CA SER A 238 -6.28 -15.04 -1.36
C SER A 238 -5.28 -16.17 -1.09
N VAL A 239 -4.32 -16.38 -2.00
CA VAL A 239 -3.25 -17.39 -1.82
C VAL A 239 -2.34 -17.03 -0.63
N GLN A 240 -2.15 -15.74 -0.35
CA GLN A 240 -1.36 -15.25 0.79
C GLN A 240 -2.19 -15.02 2.07
N SER A 241 -3.34 -15.68 2.20
CA SER A 241 -4.12 -15.69 3.44
C SER A 241 -3.32 -16.28 4.61
N GLN A 242 -3.68 -15.92 5.84
CA GLN A 242 -3.04 -16.48 7.04
C GLN A 242 -3.36 -17.97 7.23
N SER A 243 -4.63 -18.35 6.99
CA SER A 243 -5.03 -19.76 7.01
C SER A 243 -4.54 -20.46 5.76
N PHE A 244 -3.58 -21.37 5.92
CA PHE A 244 -3.07 -22.16 4.80
C PHE A 244 -4.11 -23.19 4.34
N ILE A 245 -5.01 -23.63 5.23
CA ILE A 245 -6.14 -24.52 4.91
C ILE A 245 -7.10 -23.80 3.94
N SER A 246 -7.49 -22.58 4.29
CA SER A 246 -8.35 -21.75 3.44
C SER A 246 -7.67 -21.35 2.13
N ALA A 247 -6.39 -20.96 2.18
CA ALA A 247 -5.63 -20.62 0.97
C ALA A 247 -5.49 -21.82 0.02
N ALA A 248 -5.17 -23.01 0.54
CA ALA A 248 -5.05 -24.23 -0.26
C ALA A 248 -6.38 -24.62 -0.91
N SER A 249 -7.52 -24.32 -0.27
CA SER A 249 -8.84 -24.60 -0.85
C SER A 249 -9.19 -23.73 -2.07
N PHE A 250 -8.48 -22.60 -2.28
CA PHE A 250 -8.74 -21.68 -3.38
C PHE A 250 -7.97 -22.07 -4.65
N GLN A 251 -6.64 -21.91 -4.66
CA GLN A 251 -5.75 -22.18 -5.80
C GLN A 251 -4.32 -22.51 -5.31
N GLU A 252 -3.44 -22.96 -6.21
CA GLU A 252 -2.02 -23.24 -5.94
C GLU A 252 -1.79 -24.22 -4.76
N THR A 253 -2.68 -25.20 -4.57
CA THR A 253 -2.69 -26.18 -3.46
C THR A 253 -1.31 -26.72 -3.11
N THR A 254 -0.58 -27.24 -4.10
CA THR A 254 0.76 -27.83 -3.90
C THR A 254 1.76 -26.81 -3.35
N LYS A 255 1.74 -25.58 -3.85
CA LYS A 255 2.65 -24.52 -3.41
C LYS A 255 2.31 -24.04 -2.00
N VAL A 256 1.02 -23.83 -1.72
CA VAL A 256 0.57 -23.40 -0.38
C VAL A 256 0.93 -24.44 0.69
N LEU A 257 0.67 -25.71 0.43
CA LEU A 257 0.95 -26.79 1.38
C LEU A 257 2.45 -27.03 1.58
N THR A 258 3.26 -26.91 0.52
CA THR A 258 4.73 -27.05 0.64
C THR A 258 5.33 -25.90 1.44
N GLU A 259 4.93 -24.65 1.19
CA GLU A 259 5.37 -23.50 1.99
C GLU A 259 4.94 -23.63 3.47
N ALA A 260 3.71 -24.08 3.72
CA ALA A 260 3.20 -24.30 5.07
C ALA A 260 3.98 -25.40 5.81
N ALA A 261 4.29 -26.52 5.14
CA ALA A 261 5.06 -27.62 5.70
C ALA A 261 6.51 -27.21 5.99
N LEU A 262 7.18 -26.51 5.06
CA LEU A 262 8.54 -26.00 5.25
C LEU A 262 8.64 -25.02 6.41
N SER A 263 7.61 -24.19 6.59
CA SER A 263 7.56 -23.17 7.65
C SER A 263 7.02 -23.70 8.98
N GLY A 264 6.55 -24.95 9.04
CA GLY A 264 5.86 -25.51 10.22
C GLY A 264 4.65 -24.68 10.65
N LYS A 265 3.88 -24.13 9.69
CA LYS A 265 2.75 -23.23 9.99
C LYS A 265 1.66 -23.96 10.78
N ILE A 266 1.12 -23.27 11.78
CA ILE A 266 -0.02 -23.72 12.58
C ILE A 266 -1.23 -22.86 12.19
N ASP A 267 -2.31 -23.51 11.76
CA ASP A 267 -3.58 -22.84 11.49
C ASP A 267 -4.38 -22.71 12.80
N ARG A 268 -4.91 -21.51 13.08
CA ARG A 268 -5.68 -21.23 14.30
C ARG A 268 -7.20 -21.28 14.08
N LEU A 269 -7.64 -21.66 12.88
CA LEU A 269 -9.04 -21.83 12.51
C LEU A 269 -9.92 -20.60 12.79
N VAL A 270 -9.43 -19.40 12.48
CA VAL A 270 -10.11 -18.14 12.85
C VAL A 270 -11.21 -17.76 11.86
N GLY A 271 -10.99 -18.03 10.57
CA GLY A 271 -11.88 -17.74 9.47
C GLY A 271 -12.99 -18.77 9.27
N LEU A 272 -13.87 -18.50 8.32
CA LEU A 272 -15.04 -19.36 8.08
C LEU A 272 -14.69 -20.65 7.33
N LYS A 273 -13.79 -20.57 6.34
CA LYS A 273 -13.59 -21.65 5.37
C LYS A 273 -12.86 -22.84 5.98
N GLU A 274 -11.83 -22.57 6.76
CA GLU A 274 -11.11 -23.54 7.60
C GLU A 274 -11.98 -24.26 8.64
N ASN A 275 -13.05 -23.63 9.16
CA ASN A 275 -13.97 -24.26 10.11
C ASN A 275 -15.04 -25.11 9.43
N VAL A 276 -15.23 -24.94 8.12
CA VAL A 276 -16.19 -25.72 7.33
C VAL A 276 -15.55 -26.98 6.76
N ILE A 277 -14.25 -26.94 6.45
CA ILE A 277 -13.45 -28.07 5.96
C ILE A 277 -13.20 -29.04 7.12
#